data_AF-I3IP12-F1
#
_entry.id   AF-I3IP12-F1
#
_cell.length_a   1.000
_cell.length_b   1.000
_cell.length_c   1.000
_cell.angle_alpha   90.00
_cell.angle_beta   90.00
_cell.angle_gamma   90.00
#
_symmetry.space_group_name_H-M   'P 1'
#
loop_
_entity.id
_entity.type
_entity.pdbx_description
1 polymer ?
#
loop_
_entity_poly.entity_id
_entity_poly.type
_entity_poly.pdbx_seq_one_letter_code
_entity_poly.pdbx_strand_id
1 'polypeptide(L)'
;MNNHLPPLTENLSVEINRMVKGTLVFFLLGITKMDLGTAEIVDIKKAKSSPSYPDVMPKQMIVKIEKISVENRLVDLIVKYCPPKIVIVEASVALENILDRHIFNLKQALLIQCRAFLGEYQCDPYFDEEHSVYCVSDYEGNPENIISEHKSSIAGLLKTERIPLDEEEINTTLKFNIKYTQDDITIVDWDGTFIFDPRGDFASNIELLEIAHLQLLRLRVLEHESEKRLEKAALLLQKTTARKIPWLKSREIRHSLREIIEIRTKSILESEATERNIKLIGDWYSARLFDLVAKKLHLEAWKININKTLDALEDIYSMLSENFSMSFSTTLEFIMTFSWFVLLIGYFLLFFLDIFHRG
;
A
#
# COMPACT_ATOMS: atom_id res chain seq x y z
N MET A 1 26.87 59.86 35.86
CA MET A 1 26.76 59.40 34.45
C MET A 1 27.44 58.06 34.37
N ASN A 2 26.61 57.01 34.44
CA ASN A 2 26.99 55.61 34.28
C ASN A 2 27.46 55.35 32.85
N ASN A 3 28.47 54.50 32.68
CA ASN A 3 28.64 53.63 31.50
C ASN A 3 29.69 52.56 31.84
N HIS A 4 29.29 51.57 32.64
CA HIS A 4 29.96 50.28 32.65
C HIS A 4 29.31 49.41 31.57
N LEU A 5 30.05 49.16 30.48
CA LEU A 5 29.70 48.10 29.54
C LEU A 5 29.75 46.74 30.27
N PRO A 6 28.77 45.84 30.06
CA PRO A 6 28.91 44.46 30.49
C PRO A 6 29.90 43.71 29.58
N PRO A 7 30.58 42.65 30.07
CA PRO A 7 31.48 41.85 29.25
C PRO A 7 30.68 40.98 28.25
N LEU A 8 31.13 41.01 26.99
CA LEU A 8 30.55 40.32 25.82
C LEU A 8 30.76 38.78 25.82
N THR A 9 30.82 38.12 26.99
CA THR A 9 31.21 36.70 27.10
C THR A 9 30.18 35.81 27.80
N GLU A 10 28.91 36.20 27.82
CA GLU A 10 27.83 35.40 28.45
C GLU A 10 26.72 34.95 27.48
N ASN A 11 26.83 35.26 26.18
CA ASN A 11 25.82 34.91 25.17
C ASN A 11 26.23 33.82 24.17
N LEU A 12 27.34 33.10 24.42
CA LEU A 12 27.80 31.99 23.57
C LEU A 12 27.50 30.60 24.18
N SER A 13 26.74 30.53 25.27
CA SER A 13 26.48 29.31 26.04
C SER A 13 25.00 28.91 26.16
N VAL A 14 24.11 29.45 25.31
CA VAL A 14 22.66 29.12 25.35
C VAL A 14 22.16 28.36 24.10
N GLU A 15 22.97 28.18 23.06
CA GLU A 15 22.66 27.29 21.92
C GLU A 15 23.37 25.93 22.06
N ILE A 16 23.22 25.28 23.22
CA ILE A 16 23.38 23.81 23.24
C ILE A 16 22.06 23.25 22.75
N ASN A 17 21.93 23.14 21.42
CA ASN A 17 20.98 22.24 20.79
C ASN A 17 21.20 20.87 21.46
N ARG A 18 20.34 20.48 22.41
CA ARG A 18 20.49 19.19 23.08
C ARG A 18 20.40 18.13 21.98
N MET A 19 21.52 17.44 21.75
CA MET A 19 21.58 16.43 20.70
C MET A 19 20.54 15.35 21.00
N VAL A 20 19.56 15.19 20.10
CA VAL A 20 18.54 14.16 20.21
C VAL A 20 19.07 12.92 19.51
N LYS A 21 19.68 12.02 20.28
CA LYS A 21 20.15 10.73 19.76
C LYS A 21 18.96 9.89 19.31
N GLY A 22 19.17 9.12 18.26
CA GLY A 22 18.12 8.24 17.75
C GLY A 22 18.59 7.37 16.60
N THR A 23 17.68 6.55 16.09
CA THR A 23 17.88 5.71 14.92
C THR A 23 16.88 6.13 13.84
N LEU A 24 17.38 6.40 12.64
CA LEU A 24 16.53 6.55 11.46
C LEU A 24 16.35 5.17 10.84
N VAL A 25 15.10 4.71 10.74
CA VAL A 25 14.73 3.53 9.98
C VAL A 25 13.96 3.99 8.75
N PHE A 26 14.49 3.73 7.57
CA PHE A 26 13.85 4.01 6.30
C PHE A 26 13.42 2.70 5.67
N PHE A 27 12.16 2.57 5.25
CA PHE A 27 11.74 1.39 4.50
C PHE A 27 11.12 1.78 3.17
N LEU A 28 11.32 0.91 2.18
CA LEU A 28 10.77 1.03 0.83
C LEU A 28 10.13 -0.30 0.42
N LEU A 29 8.84 -0.26 0.11
CA LEU A 29 8.09 -1.40 -0.38
C LEU A 29 8.02 -1.36 -1.89
N GLY A 30 8.05 -2.51 -2.55
CA GLY A 30 7.84 -2.63 -3.98
C GLY A 30 7.21 -3.96 -4.38
N ILE A 31 6.56 -3.98 -5.54
CA ILE A 31 5.93 -5.20 -6.07
C ILE A 31 6.85 -5.87 -7.06
N THR A 32 7.23 -7.11 -6.78
CA THR A 32 8.07 -7.94 -7.63
C THR A 32 7.25 -8.81 -8.59
N LYS A 33 7.81 -9.07 -9.77
CA LYS A 33 7.28 -10.11 -10.69
C LYS A 33 7.83 -11.50 -10.37
N MET A 34 8.85 -11.59 -9.53
CA MET A 34 9.48 -12.84 -9.13
C MET A 34 8.62 -13.58 -8.10
N ASP A 35 8.46 -14.89 -8.30
CA ASP A 35 7.94 -15.77 -7.26
C ASP A 35 9.13 -16.26 -6.42
N LEU A 36 9.45 -15.51 -5.37
CA LEU A 36 10.46 -15.89 -4.39
C LEU A 36 9.93 -17.10 -3.62
N GLY A 37 10.41 -18.30 -3.98
CA GLY A 37 10.01 -19.55 -3.34
C GLY A 37 10.49 -19.63 -1.90
N THR A 38 9.79 -20.41 -1.07
CA THR A 38 10.06 -20.56 0.37
C THR A 38 11.50 -21.03 0.72
N ALA A 39 12.26 -21.49 -0.28
CA ALA A 39 13.58 -22.11 -0.15
C ALA A 39 14.77 -21.12 -0.15
N GLU A 40 14.60 -19.89 -0.62
CA GLU A 40 15.65 -18.83 -0.58
C GLU A 40 15.61 -18.02 0.73
N ILE A 41 14.71 -18.37 1.64
CA ILE A 41 14.53 -17.64 2.89
C ILE A 41 15.59 -18.06 3.88
N VAL A 42 16.33 -17.07 4.36
CA VAL A 42 17.20 -17.24 5.52
C VAL A 42 16.26 -17.44 6.70
N ASP A 43 16.16 -18.69 7.19
CA ASP A 43 15.47 -19.01 8.42
C ASP A 43 16.32 -18.48 9.59
N ILE A 44 16.33 -17.15 9.74
CA ILE A 44 16.86 -16.52 10.94
C ILE A 44 15.88 -16.90 12.04
N LYS A 45 16.27 -17.92 12.82
CA LYS A 45 15.73 -18.19 14.15
C LYS A 45 15.41 -16.84 14.78
N LYS A 46 14.10 -16.54 14.91
CA LYS A 46 13.53 -15.36 15.56
C LYS A 46 14.54 -14.75 16.52
N ALA A 47 15.25 -13.71 16.08
CA ALA A 47 16.01 -12.89 17.00
C ALA A 47 15.00 -12.36 18.02
N LYS A 48 15.26 -12.69 19.27
CA LYS A 48 14.30 -12.78 20.36
C LYS A 48 13.98 -11.41 20.96
N SER A 49 13.65 -10.42 20.13
CA SER A 49 13.56 -9.02 20.59
C SER A 49 12.36 -8.25 20.06
N SER A 50 11.28 -8.93 19.66
CA SER A 50 10.02 -8.24 19.36
C SER A 50 8.84 -9.19 19.52
N PRO A 51 7.69 -8.72 20.01
CA PRO A 51 6.41 -9.32 19.67
C PRO A 51 6.28 -9.28 18.14
N SER A 52 6.69 -10.36 17.47
CA SER A 52 6.29 -10.61 16.08
C SER A 52 4.78 -10.83 16.10
N TYR A 53 4.03 -10.20 15.20
CA TYR A 53 2.58 -10.40 15.04
C TYR A 53 2.31 -11.66 14.20
N PRO A 54 2.50 -12.89 14.75
CA PRO A 54 2.78 -14.08 13.94
C PRO A 54 1.52 -14.64 13.27
N ASP A 55 0.36 -14.30 13.84
CA ASP A 55 -0.97 -14.82 13.49
C ASP A 55 -1.80 -13.80 12.71
N VAL A 56 -1.20 -12.65 12.40
CA VAL A 56 -1.95 -11.43 12.12
C VAL A 56 -1.78 -10.95 10.68
N MET A 57 -0.67 -11.32 10.05
CA MET A 57 -0.16 -10.69 8.84
C MET A 57 0.38 -11.68 7.82
N PRO A 58 0.43 -11.29 6.53
CA PRO A 58 1.25 -12.02 5.58
C PRO A 58 2.70 -12.07 6.12
N LYS A 59 3.19 -13.29 6.34
CA LYS A 59 4.49 -13.54 6.99
C LYS A 59 5.59 -12.78 6.27
N GLN A 60 6.22 -11.85 6.96
CA GLN A 60 7.45 -11.23 6.48
C GLN A 60 8.60 -12.23 6.65
N MET A 61 9.31 -12.50 5.56
CA MET A 61 10.38 -13.49 5.53
C MET A 61 11.67 -12.78 5.16
N ILE A 62 12.69 -12.82 6.03
CA ILE A 62 13.96 -12.16 5.75
C ILE A 62 14.68 -12.94 4.64
N VAL A 63 14.97 -12.25 3.55
CA VAL A 63 15.66 -12.79 2.38
C VAL A 63 17.14 -12.45 2.41
N LYS A 64 17.49 -11.24 2.85
CA LYS A 64 18.87 -10.75 2.83
C LYS A 64 19.10 -9.80 4.01
N ILE A 65 20.29 -9.88 4.61
CA ILE A 65 20.79 -8.89 5.57
C ILE A 65 22.18 -8.47 5.08
N GLU A 66 22.39 -7.17 4.96
CA GLU A 66 23.64 -6.59 4.47
C GLU A 66 23.99 -5.35 5.28
N LYS A 67 25.28 -5.05 5.41
CA LYS A 67 25.75 -3.76 5.95
C LYS A 67 26.38 -2.97 4.82
N ILE A 68 25.84 -1.80 4.54
CA ILE A 68 26.35 -0.90 3.49
C ILE A 68 26.88 0.38 4.11
N SER A 69 27.73 1.10 3.38
CA SER A 69 28.14 2.46 3.79
C SER A 69 27.44 3.50 2.93
N VAL A 70 26.74 4.44 3.59
CA VAL A 70 26.02 5.55 2.94
C VAL A 70 26.46 6.84 3.62
N GLU A 71 26.94 7.82 2.86
CA GLU A 71 27.47 9.09 3.39
C GLU A 71 28.47 8.92 4.55
N ASN A 72 29.41 7.96 4.44
CA ASN A 72 30.38 7.57 5.48
C ASN A 72 29.76 7.05 6.80
N ARG A 73 28.48 6.67 6.80
CA ARG A 73 27.80 6.02 7.91
C ARG A 73 27.57 4.55 7.59
N LEU A 74 27.60 3.71 8.62
CA LEU A 74 27.22 2.30 8.50
C LEU A 74 25.71 2.20 8.57
N VAL A 75 25.13 1.50 7.61
CA VAL A 75 23.69 1.28 7.47
C VAL A 75 23.43 -0.21 7.51
N ASP A 76 22.57 -0.64 8.42
CA ASP A 76 22.09 -2.01 8.48
C ASP A 76 20.89 -2.14 7.55
N LEU A 77 20.98 -3.03 6.56
CA LEU A 77 19.96 -3.23 5.54
C LEU A 77 19.36 -4.63 5.65
N ILE A 78 18.03 -4.70 5.67
CA ILE A 78 17.25 -5.94 5.75
C ILE A 78 16.28 -5.95 4.57
N VAL A 79 16.35 -7.01 3.75
CA VAL A 79 15.36 -7.26 2.71
C VAL A 79 14.41 -8.33 3.18
N LYS A 80 13.11 -8.04 3.16
CA LYS A 80 12.03 -8.93 3.54
C LYS A 80 11.14 -9.21 2.33
N TYR A 81 10.67 -10.44 2.22
CA TYR A 81 9.61 -10.83 1.29
C TYR A 81 8.30 -10.99 2.03
N CYS A 82 7.26 -10.35 1.52
CA CYS A 82 5.90 -10.40 2.04
C CYS A 82 4.97 -10.96 0.94
N PRO A 83 4.49 -12.21 1.06
CA PRO A 83 3.67 -12.79 0.03
C PRO A 83 2.26 -12.18 -0.03
N PRO A 84 1.64 -12.14 -1.22
CA PRO A 84 2.27 -12.44 -2.51
C PRO A 84 3.06 -11.23 -3.04
N LYS A 85 4.25 -11.50 -3.60
CA LYS A 85 4.96 -10.61 -4.55
C LYS A 85 5.36 -9.23 -4.02
N ILE A 86 5.50 -9.02 -2.72
CA ILE A 86 5.99 -7.75 -2.18
C ILE A 86 7.36 -7.94 -1.56
N VAL A 87 8.25 -7.00 -1.82
CA VAL A 87 9.58 -6.90 -1.21
C VAL A 87 9.63 -5.62 -0.39
N ILE A 88 10.20 -5.69 0.79
CA ILE A 88 10.43 -4.56 1.69
C ILE A 88 11.94 -4.45 1.88
N VAL A 89 12.51 -3.29 1.60
CA VAL A 89 13.91 -2.98 1.92
C VAL A 89 13.91 -2.01 3.08
N GLU A 90 14.35 -2.46 4.25
CA GLU A 90 14.51 -1.67 5.46
C GLU A 90 15.98 -1.30 5.63
N ALA A 91 16.27 -0.03 5.90
CA ALA A 91 17.60 0.50 6.16
C ALA A 91 17.60 1.28 7.48
N SER A 92 18.45 0.87 8.42
CA SER A 92 18.55 1.45 9.76
C SER A 92 19.91 2.13 9.97
N VAL A 93 19.90 3.36 10.49
CA VAL A 93 21.10 4.17 10.74
C VAL A 93 21.02 4.82 12.12
N ALA A 94 21.99 4.53 12.99
CA ALA A 94 22.13 5.21 14.27
C ALA A 94 22.73 6.62 14.09
N LEU A 95 22.18 7.59 14.83
CA LEU A 95 22.46 9.02 14.67
C LEU A 95 22.70 9.67 16.03
N GLU A 96 23.75 10.50 16.10
CA GLU A 96 24.00 11.32 17.30
C GLU A 96 22.97 12.45 17.45
N ASN A 97 22.44 12.94 16.33
CA ASN A 97 21.35 13.90 16.31
C ASN A 97 20.38 13.60 15.15
N ILE A 98 19.18 13.14 15.48
CA ILE A 98 18.14 12.78 14.52
C ILE A 98 17.37 13.99 13.96
N LEU A 99 17.54 15.17 14.57
CA LEU A 99 16.88 16.41 14.17
C LEU A 99 17.78 17.32 13.31
N ASP A 100 18.94 16.80 12.87
CA ASP A 100 19.87 17.55 12.02
C ASP A 100 19.29 17.80 10.62
N ARG A 101 19.60 18.96 10.03
CA ARG A 101 19.23 19.30 8.65
C ARG A 101 19.86 18.37 7.62
N HIS A 102 20.99 17.71 7.94
CA HIS A 102 21.63 16.76 7.04
C HIS A 102 20.80 15.49 6.82
N ILE A 103 19.80 15.22 7.66
CA ILE A 103 18.94 14.05 7.57
C ILE A 103 18.15 13.99 6.26
N PHE A 104 17.79 15.14 5.67
CA PHE A 104 17.14 15.16 4.36
C PHE A 104 18.04 14.61 3.24
N ASN A 105 19.35 14.84 3.31
CA ASN A 105 20.30 14.30 2.32
C ASN A 105 20.50 12.81 2.55
N LEU A 106 20.64 12.40 3.82
CA LEU A 106 20.74 10.99 4.19
C LEU A 106 19.50 10.20 3.72
N LYS A 107 18.28 10.70 3.93
CA LYS A 107 17.03 10.08 3.44
C LYS A 107 17.09 9.89 1.92
N GLN A 108 17.51 10.92 1.18
CA GLN A 108 17.63 10.83 -0.27
C GLN A 108 18.66 9.77 -0.70
N ALA A 109 19.80 9.68 -0.01
CA ALA A 109 20.81 8.67 -0.26
C ALA A 109 20.30 7.25 0.05
N LEU A 110 19.57 7.07 1.16
CA LEU A 110 18.94 5.80 1.53
C LEU A 110 17.89 5.37 0.50
N LEU A 111 17.06 6.30 0.01
CA LEU A 111 16.06 6.03 -1.03
C LEU A 111 16.71 5.49 -2.31
N ILE A 112 17.81 6.11 -2.77
CA ILE A 112 18.54 5.66 -3.97
C ILE A 112 19.06 4.24 -3.77
N GLN A 113 19.66 3.95 -2.61
CA GLN A 113 20.16 2.61 -2.31
C GLN A 113 19.02 1.59 -2.22
N CYS A 114 17.96 1.88 -1.47
CA CYS A 114 16.82 0.96 -1.33
C CYS A 114 16.14 0.67 -2.67
N ARG A 115 16.02 1.67 -3.56
CA ARG A 115 15.53 1.46 -4.93
C ARG A 115 16.45 0.56 -5.76
N ALA A 116 17.77 0.68 -5.61
CA ALA A 116 18.71 -0.21 -6.29
C ALA A 116 18.49 -1.67 -5.84
N PHE A 117 18.31 -1.90 -4.53
CA PHE A 117 17.97 -3.22 -3.99
C PHE A 117 16.62 -3.73 -4.51
N LEU A 118 15.56 -2.91 -4.54
CA LEU A 118 14.29 -3.31 -5.16
C LEU A 118 14.46 -3.69 -6.64
N GLY A 119 15.37 -3.03 -7.36
CA GLY A 119 15.75 -3.37 -8.73
C GLY A 119 16.34 -4.78 -8.88
N GLU A 120 17.13 -5.25 -7.91
CA GLU A 120 17.67 -6.62 -7.88
C GLU A 120 16.56 -7.67 -7.88
N TYR A 121 15.43 -7.36 -7.22
CA TYR A 121 14.25 -8.21 -7.14
C TYR A 121 13.22 -7.93 -8.25
N GLN A 122 13.58 -7.20 -9.31
CA GLN A 122 12.70 -6.88 -10.44
C GLN A 122 11.37 -6.24 -10.01
N CYS A 123 11.42 -5.39 -8.98
CA CYS A 123 10.25 -4.64 -8.55
C CYS A 123 9.82 -3.62 -9.62
N ASP A 124 8.52 -3.39 -9.74
CA ASP A 124 7.97 -2.39 -10.63
C ASP A 124 8.29 -0.98 -10.09
N PRO A 125 9.05 -0.14 -10.82
CA PRO A 125 9.44 1.17 -10.35
C PRO A 125 8.27 2.17 -10.28
N TYR A 126 7.10 1.84 -10.84
CA TYR A 126 5.91 2.68 -10.74
C TYR A 126 5.15 2.49 -9.42
N PHE A 127 5.38 1.37 -8.73
CA PHE A 127 4.66 0.99 -7.52
C PHE A 127 5.64 0.75 -6.37
N ASP A 128 6.10 1.85 -5.77
CA ASP A 128 6.83 1.87 -4.51
C ASP A 128 6.10 2.70 -3.43
N GLU A 129 6.35 2.36 -2.16
CA GLU A 129 5.94 3.14 -0.98
C GLU A 129 7.14 3.34 -0.07
N GLU A 130 7.50 4.59 0.19
CA GLU A 130 8.58 4.97 1.11
C GLU A 130 8.02 5.44 2.44
N HIS A 131 8.74 5.18 3.53
CA HIS A 131 8.42 5.76 4.83
C HIS A 131 9.68 5.93 5.67
N SER A 132 9.74 7.00 6.46
CA SER A 132 10.86 7.28 7.38
C SER A 132 10.39 7.24 8.84
N VAL A 133 11.00 6.37 9.64
CA VAL A 133 10.71 6.23 11.07
C VAL A 133 11.88 6.77 11.87
N TYR A 134 11.61 7.80 12.66
CA TYR A 134 12.57 8.48 13.52
C TYR A 134 12.41 7.95 14.95
N CYS A 135 13.24 6.99 15.32
CA CYS A 135 13.20 6.33 16.63
C CYS A 135 14.09 7.08 17.62
N VAL A 136 13.49 7.63 18.68
CA VAL A 136 14.18 8.39 19.73
C VAL A 136 14.10 7.60 21.03
N SER A 137 15.25 7.29 21.61
CA SER A 137 15.42 6.56 22.87
C SER A 137 16.30 7.36 23.85
N ASP A 138 16.50 6.82 25.06
CA ASP A 138 17.50 7.30 26.02
C ASP A 138 17.33 8.78 26.42
N TYR A 139 16.12 9.31 26.39
CA TYR A 139 15.77 10.62 26.93
C TYR A 139 15.17 10.51 28.33
N GLU A 140 15.31 11.57 29.12
CA GLU A 140 14.74 11.66 30.46
C GLU A 140 13.53 12.62 30.48
N GLY A 141 12.45 12.18 31.12
CA GLY A 141 11.23 12.97 31.30
C GLY A 141 10.25 12.92 30.12
N ASN A 142 9.26 13.82 30.13
CA ASN A 142 8.19 13.82 29.14
C ASN A 142 8.71 14.21 27.74
N PRO A 143 8.52 13.35 26.71
CA PRO A 143 8.99 13.62 25.35
C PRO A 143 8.36 14.88 24.71
N GLU A 144 7.24 15.37 25.25
CA GLU A 144 6.62 16.63 24.82
C GLU A 144 7.54 17.86 25.00
N ASN A 145 8.48 17.80 25.94
CA ASN A 145 9.47 18.87 26.10
C ASN A 145 10.35 18.97 24.85
N ILE A 146 10.85 17.83 24.36
CA ILE A 146 11.68 17.75 23.14
C ILE A 146 10.83 18.15 21.92
N ILE A 147 9.57 17.69 21.86
CA ILE A 147 8.68 17.99 20.75
C ILE A 147 8.34 19.49 20.68
N SER A 148 8.07 20.13 21.83
CA SER A 148 7.76 21.56 21.88
C SER A 148 8.96 22.42 21.54
N GLU A 149 10.16 22.04 21.99
CA GLU A 149 11.43 22.72 21.65
C GLU A 149 11.77 22.60 20.16
N HIS A 150 11.49 21.46 19.53
CA HIS A 150 11.87 21.17 18.14
C HIS A 150 10.69 21.02 17.18
N LYS A 151 9.54 21.65 17.46
CA LYS A 151 8.27 21.49 16.71
C LYS A 151 8.44 21.66 15.19
N SER A 152 9.22 22.65 14.77
CA SER A 152 9.45 22.97 13.35
C SER A 152 10.31 21.92 12.65
N SER A 153 11.39 21.46 13.30
CA SER A 153 12.27 20.43 12.74
C SER A 153 11.55 19.08 12.62
N ILE A 154 10.80 18.69 13.65
CA ILE A 154 10.01 17.44 13.65
C ILE A 154 8.96 17.48 12.54
N ALA A 155 8.19 18.56 12.43
CA ALA A 155 7.17 18.68 11.39
C ALA A 155 7.79 18.69 9.98
N GLY A 156 8.91 19.39 9.77
CA GLY A 156 9.63 19.38 8.50
C GLY A 156 10.14 17.99 8.11
N LEU A 157 10.71 17.24 9.07
CA LEU A 157 11.18 15.88 8.84
C LEU A 157 10.03 14.88 8.57
N LEU A 158 8.90 15.02 9.26
CA LEU A 158 7.69 14.21 9.05
C LEU A 158 7.10 14.40 7.64
N LYS A 159 7.20 15.60 7.08
CA LYS A 159 6.67 15.98 5.76
C LYS A 159 7.72 16.01 4.65
N THR A 160 8.96 15.63 4.97
CA THR A 160 10.11 15.74 4.04
C THR A 160 10.30 17.16 3.47
N GLU A 161 9.90 18.20 4.19
CA GLU A 161 9.89 19.58 3.72
C GLU A 161 11.04 20.39 4.35
N ARG A 162 11.83 21.06 3.51
CA ARG A 162 12.98 21.88 3.96
C ARG A 162 12.58 23.33 4.20
N ILE A 163 11.45 23.76 3.63
CA ILE A 163 10.93 25.11 3.73
C ILE A 163 10.26 25.30 5.11
N PRO A 164 10.35 26.48 5.73
CA PRO A 164 9.60 26.77 6.94
C PRO A 164 8.09 26.56 6.76
N LEU A 165 7.51 25.73 7.61
CA LEU A 165 6.07 25.46 7.65
C LEU A 165 5.34 26.54 8.46
N ASP A 166 4.08 26.79 8.10
CA ASP A 166 3.19 27.64 8.88
C ASP A 166 2.91 27.04 10.28
N GLU A 167 2.67 27.88 11.28
CA GLU A 167 2.42 27.42 12.65
C GLU A 167 1.16 26.55 12.77
N GLU A 168 0.11 26.85 12.02
CA GLU A 168 -1.12 26.04 12.01
C GLU A 168 -0.86 24.65 11.42
N GLU A 169 -0.03 24.58 10.38
CA GLU A 169 0.34 23.32 9.74
C GLU A 169 1.23 22.47 10.66
N ILE A 170 2.20 23.09 11.35
CA ILE A 170 3.02 22.41 12.37
C ILE A 170 2.12 21.83 13.47
N ASN A 171 1.20 22.64 14.00
CA ASN A 171 0.29 22.20 15.06
C ASN A 171 -0.65 21.08 14.57
N THR A 172 -1.11 21.14 13.33
CA THR A 172 -1.97 20.10 12.72
C THR A 172 -1.22 18.79 12.51
N THR A 173 0.02 18.87 12.03
CA THR A 173 0.94 17.73 11.88
C THR A 173 1.15 17.03 13.22
N LEU A 174 1.53 17.78 14.25
CA LEU A 174 1.86 17.22 15.56
C LEU A 174 0.64 16.68 16.32
N LYS A 175 -0.60 17.05 15.95
CA LYS A 175 -1.84 16.51 16.53
C LYS A 175 -2.12 15.06 16.16
N PHE A 176 -1.57 14.55 15.05
CA PHE A 176 -1.69 13.14 14.67
C PHE A 176 -0.71 12.30 15.47
N ASN A 177 -1.00 12.14 16.77
CA ASN A 177 -0.17 11.40 17.69
C ASN A 177 -0.97 10.44 18.58
N ILE A 178 -0.25 9.52 19.22
CA ILE A 178 -0.75 8.64 20.27
C ILE A 178 0.27 8.56 21.40
N LYS A 179 -0.21 8.67 22.65
CA LYS A 179 0.55 8.38 23.87
C LYS A 179 -0.06 7.16 24.56
N TYR A 180 0.78 6.26 25.04
CA TYR A 180 0.40 5.07 25.79
C TYR A 180 0.82 5.19 27.26
N THR A 181 2.06 5.58 27.52
CA THR A 181 2.56 5.94 28.84
C THR A 181 2.79 7.45 28.96
N GLN A 182 3.22 7.91 30.14
CA GLN A 182 3.58 9.32 30.35
C GLN A 182 4.86 9.70 29.59
N ASP A 183 5.71 8.70 29.32
CA ASP A 183 7.05 8.90 28.80
C ASP A 183 7.19 8.46 27.33
N ASP A 184 6.13 7.98 26.67
CA ASP A 184 6.14 7.65 25.25
C ASP A 184 5.18 8.54 24.43
N ILE A 185 5.51 8.68 23.14
CA ILE A 185 4.63 9.30 22.16
C ILE A 185 5.02 8.88 20.76
N THR A 186 4.04 8.61 19.92
CA THR A 186 4.23 8.32 18.49
C THR A 186 3.47 9.36 17.68
N ILE A 187 4.16 10.04 16.76
CA ILE A 187 3.59 11.05 15.87
C ILE A 187 3.67 10.53 14.45
N VAL A 188 2.54 10.46 13.76
CA VAL A 188 2.43 9.85 12.43
C VAL A 188 2.07 10.92 11.40
N ASP A 189 2.87 11.01 10.34
CA ASP A 189 2.51 11.71 9.11
C ASP A 189 2.61 10.76 7.90
N TRP A 190 2.37 11.29 6.69
CA TRP A 190 2.37 10.54 5.45
C TRP A 190 3.77 10.06 5.07
N ASP A 191 4.79 10.93 5.13
CA ASP A 191 6.16 10.58 4.71
C ASP A 191 7.06 10.10 5.85
N GLY A 192 6.57 10.17 7.09
CA GLY A 192 7.36 9.76 8.23
C GLY A 192 6.60 9.61 9.54
N THR A 193 7.28 9.04 10.53
CA THR A 193 6.75 8.81 11.87
C THR A 193 7.86 9.04 12.89
N PHE A 194 7.59 9.81 13.93
CA PHE A 194 8.46 9.88 15.11
C PHE A 194 7.96 8.93 16.17
N ILE A 195 8.85 8.10 16.72
CA ILE A 195 8.54 7.22 17.85
C ILE A 195 9.49 7.57 18.99
N PHE A 196 8.93 8.06 20.08
CA PHE A 196 9.64 8.29 21.32
C PHE A 196 9.28 7.14 22.27
N ASP A 197 10.23 6.26 22.57
CA ASP A 197 10.12 5.23 23.61
C ASP A 197 11.42 5.21 24.41
N PRO A 198 11.41 5.50 25.72
CA PRO A 198 12.62 5.55 26.53
C PRO A 198 13.33 4.19 26.66
N ARG A 199 12.62 3.08 26.43
CA ARG A 199 13.15 1.71 26.49
C ARG A 199 13.83 1.27 25.20
N GLY A 200 13.63 2.01 24.10
CA GLY A 200 14.20 1.67 22.79
C GLY A 200 13.53 0.48 22.08
N ASP A 201 12.30 0.12 22.43
CA ASP A 201 11.55 -0.96 21.76
C ASP A 201 10.71 -0.42 20.60
N PHE A 202 11.28 -0.41 19.40
CA PHE A 202 10.64 0.17 18.21
C PHE A 202 10.10 -0.87 17.22
N ALA A 203 10.49 -2.13 17.36
CA ALA A 203 10.32 -3.12 16.30
C ALA A 203 8.84 -3.42 15.99
N SER A 204 7.99 -3.55 17.00
CA SER A 204 6.54 -3.77 16.82
C SER A 204 5.88 -2.59 16.09
N ASN A 205 6.30 -1.36 16.42
CA ASN A 205 5.80 -0.16 15.77
C ASN A 205 6.21 -0.09 14.29
N ILE A 206 7.47 -0.40 13.99
CA ILE A 206 7.99 -0.45 12.62
C ILE A 206 7.22 -1.51 11.82
N GLU A 207 7.01 -2.70 12.38
CA GLU A 207 6.25 -3.77 11.73
C GLU A 207 4.80 -3.31 11.40
N LEU A 208 4.11 -2.64 12.34
CA LEU A 208 2.78 -2.06 12.09
C LEU A 208 2.78 -1.01 10.98
N LEU A 209 3.79 -0.14 10.94
CA LEU A 209 3.94 0.88 9.90
C LEU A 209 4.16 0.23 8.53
N GLU A 210 5.01 -0.80 8.45
CA GLU A 210 5.23 -1.58 7.22
C GLU A 210 3.93 -2.23 6.75
N ILE A 211 3.13 -2.80 7.65
CA ILE A 211 1.84 -3.41 7.32
C ILE A 211 0.86 -2.37 6.76
N ALA A 212 0.79 -1.18 7.35
CA ALA A 212 -0.11 -0.13 6.87
C ALA A 212 0.30 0.35 5.46
N HIS A 213 1.60 0.54 5.21
CA HIS A 213 2.11 0.89 3.89
C HIS A 213 1.97 -0.25 2.88
N LEU A 214 2.07 -1.51 3.32
CA LEU A 214 1.77 -2.68 2.51
C LEU A 214 0.32 -2.64 2.00
N GLN A 215 -0.63 -2.30 2.87
CA GLN A 215 -2.03 -2.14 2.48
C GLN A 215 -2.21 -0.99 1.50
N LEU A 216 -1.57 0.16 1.74
CA LEU A 216 -1.62 1.29 0.82
C LEU A 216 -1.12 0.92 -0.58
N LEU A 217 0.05 0.28 -0.67
CA LEU A 217 0.64 -0.18 -1.93
C LEU A 217 -0.31 -1.11 -2.69
N ARG A 218 -0.92 -2.08 -1.99
CA ARG A 218 -1.89 -3.01 -2.58
C ARG A 218 -3.13 -2.29 -3.11
N LEU A 219 -3.66 -1.32 -2.36
CA LEU A 219 -4.83 -0.54 -2.78
C LEU A 219 -4.50 0.29 -4.03
N ARG A 220 -3.35 0.95 -4.08
CA ARG A 220 -2.92 1.73 -5.28
C ARG A 220 -2.79 0.87 -6.52
N VAL A 221 -2.24 -0.33 -6.38
CA VAL A 221 -2.10 -1.27 -7.51
C VAL A 221 -3.45 -1.77 -7.97
N LEU A 222 -4.32 -2.13 -7.02
CA LEU A 222 -5.67 -2.56 -7.32
C LEU A 222 -6.49 -1.45 -8.00
N GLU A 223 -6.35 -0.20 -7.56
CA GLU A 223 -6.98 0.95 -8.22
C GLU A 223 -6.51 1.07 -9.67
N HIS A 224 -5.19 1.10 -9.89
CA HIS A 224 -4.63 1.22 -11.24
C HIS A 224 -5.08 0.07 -12.17
N GLU A 225 -5.08 -1.17 -11.69
CA GLU A 225 -5.56 -2.31 -12.46
C GLU A 225 -7.06 -2.21 -12.78
N SER A 226 -7.85 -1.74 -11.82
CA SER A 226 -9.30 -1.56 -11.96
C SER A 226 -9.62 -0.45 -12.96
N GLU A 227 -8.96 0.70 -12.89
CA GLU A 227 -9.13 1.81 -13.84
C GLU A 227 -8.78 1.37 -15.27
N LYS A 228 -7.64 0.68 -15.45
CA LYS A 228 -7.23 0.16 -16.76
C LYS A 228 -8.23 -0.86 -17.33
N ARG A 229 -8.86 -1.67 -16.48
CA ARG A 229 -9.95 -2.58 -16.88
C ARG A 229 -11.20 -1.79 -17.26
N LEU A 230 -11.53 -0.73 -16.52
CA LEU A 230 -12.69 0.12 -16.76
C LEU A 230 -12.61 0.81 -18.12
N GLU A 231 -11.45 1.38 -18.46
CA GLU A 231 -11.20 1.98 -19.78
C GLU A 231 -11.42 0.97 -20.92
N LYS A 232 -10.86 -0.25 -20.77
CA LYS A 232 -11.04 -1.32 -21.77
C LYS A 232 -12.51 -1.72 -21.90
N ALA A 233 -13.22 -1.85 -20.79
CA ALA A 233 -14.63 -2.22 -20.77
C ALA A 233 -15.51 -1.15 -21.44
N ALA A 234 -15.24 0.13 -21.18
CA ALA A 234 -15.91 1.26 -21.83
C ALA A 234 -15.67 1.27 -23.36
N LEU A 235 -14.43 1.03 -23.81
CA LEU A 235 -14.11 0.90 -25.24
C LEU A 235 -14.81 -0.30 -25.90
N LEU A 236 -14.99 -1.41 -25.17
CA LEU A 236 -15.74 -2.56 -25.65
C LEU A 236 -17.21 -2.20 -25.83
N LEU A 237 -17.85 -1.57 -24.84
CA LEU A 237 -19.23 -1.07 -24.93
C LEU A 237 -19.46 -0.16 -26.14
N GLN A 238 -18.55 0.79 -26.37
CA GLN A 238 -18.68 1.69 -27.52
C GLN A 238 -18.65 0.93 -28.85
N LYS A 239 -17.80 -0.10 -28.96
CA LYS A 239 -17.70 -0.94 -30.17
C LYS A 239 -18.89 -1.89 -30.33
N THR A 240 -19.47 -2.39 -29.24
CA THR A 240 -20.63 -3.31 -29.28
C THR A 240 -21.89 -2.60 -29.76
N THR A 241 -22.09 -1.34 -29.37
CA THR A 241 -23.22 -0.52 -29.85
C THR A 241 -23.17 -0.30 -31.37
N ALA A 242 -21.99 -0.36 -31.99
CA ALA A 242 -21.79 -0.14 -33.42
C ALA A 242 -21.88 -1.41 -34.30
N ARG A 243 -21.73 -2.63 -33.75
CA ARG A 243 -21.73 -3.89 -34.53
C ARG A 243 -22.24 -5.09 -33.71
N LYS A 244 -23.01 -5.97 -34.36
CA LYS A 244 -23.34 -7.31 -33.80
C LYS A 244 -22.06 -8.13 -33.62
N ILE A 245 -21.78 -8.54 -32.39
CA ILE A 245 -20.55 -9.27 -32.04
C ILE A 245 -20.78 -10.78 -32.00
N PRO A 246 -19.82 -11.60 -32.46
CA PRO A 246 -19.93 -13.06 -32.44
C PRO A 246 -19.98 -13.68 -31.04
N TRP A 247 -20.66 -14.83 -30.95
CA TRP A 247 -20.94 -15.63 -29.75
C TRP A 247 -19.71 -15.98 -28.89
N LEU A 248 -18.51 -16.10 -29.48
CA LEU A 248 -17.27 -16.36 -28.71
C LEU A 248 -16.96 -15.26 -27.68
N LYS A 249 -17.30 -13.99 -27.95
CA LYS A 249 -17.05 -12.88 -27.01
C LYS A 249 -17.98 -12.90 -25.80
N SER A 250 -19.10 -13.60 -25.87
CA SER A 250 -20.05 -13.73 -24.75
C SER A 250 -19.46 -14.56 -23.60
N ARG A 251 -18.62 -15.57 -23.90
CA ARG A 251 -17.93 -16.36 -22.87
C ARG A 251 -16.85 -15.53 -22.17
N GLU A 252 -16.12 -14.71 -22.93
CA GLU A 252 -15.10 -13.79 -22.41
C GLU A 252 -15.71 -12.77 -21.44
N ILE A 253 -16.83 -12.14 -21.81
CA ILE A 253 -17.56 -11.17 -20.96
C ILE A 253 -18.01 -11.79 -19.64
N ARG A 254 -18.59 -13.01 -19.67
CA ARG A 254 -18.98 -13.72 -18.43
C ARG A 254 -17.77 -14.12 -17.59
N HIS A 255 -16.61 -14.37 -18.20
CA HIS A 255 -15.40 -14.66 -17.47
C HIS A 255 -14.86 -13.40 -16.78
N SER A 256 -14.81 -12.26 -17.48
CA SER A 256 -14.42 -10.97 -16.90
C SER A 256 -15.31 -10.56 -15.73
N LEU A 257 -16.63 -10.77 -15.83
CA LEU A 257 -17.56 -10.51 -14.73
C LEU A 257 -17.25 -11.34 -13.48
N ARG A 258 -16.97 -12.65 -13.65
CA ARG A 258 -16.56 -13.51 -12.53
C ARG A 258 -15.23 -13.06 -11.93
N GLU A 259 -14.27 -12.70 -12.76
CA GLU A 259 -12.96 -12.22 -12.30
C GLU A 259 -13.09 -10.94 -11.46
N ILE A 260 -13.97 -10.00 -11.85
CA ILE A 260 -14.25 -8.78 -11.07
C ILE A 260 -14.84 -9.13 -9.69
N ILE A 261 -15.81 -10.04 -9.65
CA ILE A 261 -16.41 -10.50 -8.39
C ILE A 261 -15.36 -11.16 -7.51
N GLU A 262 -14.51 -12.03 -8.08
CA GLU A 262 -13.41 -12.68 -7.36
C GLU A 262 -12.41 -11.67 -6.79
N ILE A 263 -12.00 -10.67 -7.58
CA ILE A 263 -11.10 -9.58 -7.14
C ILE A 263 -11.73 -8.79 -5.98
N ARG A 264 -13.01 -8.40 -6.10
CA ARG A 264 -13.73 -7.68 -5.03
C ARG A 264 -13.78 -8.52 -3.75
N THR A 265 -14.23 -9.77 -3.86
CA THR A 265 -14.35 -10.68 -2.70
C THR A 265 -12.99 -10.89 -2.03
N LYS A 266 -11.94 -11.15 -2.80
CA LYS A 266 -10.59 -11.35 -2.27
C LYS A 266 -10.09 -10.11 -1.53
N SER A 267 -10.28 -8.92 -2.11
CA SER A 267 -9.82 -7.65 -1.52
C SER A 267 -10.53 -7.35 -0.19
N ILE A 268 -11.84 -7.59 -0.12
CA ILE A 268 -12.62 -7.44 1.12
C ILE A 268 -12.10 -8.43 2.18
N LEU A 269 -11.98 -9.71 1.84
CA LEU A 269 -11.52 -10.74 2.78
C LEU A 269 -10.11 -10.46 3.32
N GLU A 270 -9.19 -10.02 2.47
CA GLU A 270 -7.81 -9.67 2.88
C GLU A 270 -7.79 -8.44 3.81
N SER A 271 -8.58 -7.40 3.50
CA SER A 271 -8.67 -6.21 4.34
C SER A 271 -9.28 -6.53 5.71
N GLU A 272 -10.42 -7.22 5.74
CA GLU A 272 -11.11 -7.60 6.96
C GLU A 272 -10.27 -8.54 7.82
N ALA A 273 -9.56 -9.49 7.18
CA ALA A 273 -8.64 -10.37 7.91
C ALA A 273 -7.54 -9.57 8.59
N THR A 274 -6.93 -8.60 7.89
CA THR A 274 -5.87 -7.77 8.45
C THR A 274 -6.38 -6.94 9.63
N GLU A 275 -7.48 -6.20 9.46
CA GLU A 275 -8.05 -5.36 10.53
C GLU A 275 -8.52 -6.17 11.73
N ARG A 276 -9.23 -7.28 11.48
CA ARG A 276 -9.71 -8.17 12.56
C ARG A 276 -8.53 -8.72 13.32
N ASN A 277 -7.52 -9.24 12.63
CA ASN A 277 -6.38 -9.82 13.31
C ASN A 277 -5.66 -8.76 14.14
N ILE A 278 -5.49 -7.53 13.63
CA ILE A 278 -4.83 -6.46 14.40
C ILE A 278 -5.55 -6.19 15.71
N LYS A 279 -6.89 -6.14 15.66
CA LYS A 279 -7.74 -5.99 16.84
C LYS A 279 -7.65 -7.20 17.79
N LEU A 280 -7.33 -8.40 17.28
CA LEU A 280 -7.23 -9.64 18.05
C LEU A 280 -5.86 -9.87 18.72
N ILE A 281 -4.80 -9.14 18.35
CA ILE A 281 -3.48 -9.23 19.01
C ILE A 281 -3.57 -8.96 20.52
N GLY A 282 -4.57 -8.18 20.93
CA GLY A 282 -4.92 -8.03 22.34
C GLY A 282 -4.13 -6.97 23.10
N ASP A 283 -3.22 -6.24 22.44
CA ASP A 283 -2.71 -4.98 22.99
C ASP A 283 -3.43 -3.78 22.34
N TRP A 284 -3.95 -2.91 23.20
CA TRP A 284 -4.79 -1.78 22.80
C TRP A 284 -4.00 -0.69 22.07
N TYR A 285 -2.69 -0.62 22.31
CA TYR A 285 -1.82 0.37 21.71
C TYR A 285 -1.62 0.11 20.22
N SER A 286 -1.27 -1.12 19.84
CA SER A 286 -1.07 -1.58 18.46
C SER A 286 -2.31 -1.32 17.61
N ALA A 287 -3.50 -1.67 18.14
CA ALA A 287 -4.76 -1.42 17.43
C ALA A 287 -5.00 0.07 17.19
N ARG A 288 -4.75 0.92 18.19
CA ARG A 288 -4.92 2.38 18.05
C ARG A 288 -3.87 3.03 17.17
N LEU A 289 -2.63 2.55 17.22
CA LEU A 289 -1.57 3.03 16.34
C LEU A 289 -1.90 2.68 14.89
N PHE A 290 -2.31 1.44 14.62
CA PHE A 290 -2.73 1.05 13.29
C PHE A 290 -3.92 1.88 12.80
N ASP A 291 -4.95 2.08 13.63
CA ASP A 291 -6.10 2.95 13.27
C ASP A 291 -5.64 4.39 12.96
N LEU A 292 -4.68 4.93 13.72
CA LEU A 292 -4.12 6.27 13.50
C LEU A 292 -3.40 6.34 12.14
N VAL A 293 -2.55 5.35 11.83
CA VAL A 293 -1.80 5.26 10.57
C VAL A 293 -2.75 5.05 9.40
N ALA A 294 -3.69 4.10 9.50
CA ALA A 294 -4.69 3.83 8.47
C ALA A 294 -5.55 5.06 8.14
N LYS A 295 -5.90 5.85 9.16
CA LYS A 295 -6.59 7.13 9.00
C LYS A 295 -5.71 8.16 8.30
N LYS A 296 -4.43 8.27 8.67
CA LYS A 296 -3.48 9.21 8.06
C LYS A 296 -3.21 8.88 6.59
N LEU A 297 -3.10 7.59 6.26
CA LEU A 297 -2.93 7.08 4.89
C LEU A 297 -4.23 7.03 4.08
N HIS A 298 -5.36 7.44 4.67
CA HIS A 298 -6.68 7.44 4.04
C HIS A 298 -7.10 6.08 3.45
N LEU A 299 -6.71 4.96 4.07
CA LEU A 299 -6.95 3.61 3.51
C LEU A 299 -8.43 3.34 3.21
N GLU A 300 -9.34 3.85 4.05
CA GLU A 300 -10.78 3.75 3.82
C GLU A 300 -11.25 4.50 2.57
N ALA A 301 -10.69 5.68 2.28
CA ALA A 301 -11.05 6.43 1.10
C ALA A 301 -10.64 5.70 -0.19
N TRP A 302 -9.44 5.10 -0.18
CA TRP A 302 -8.96 4.24 -1.27
C TRP A 302 -9.89 3.05 -1.50
N LYS A 303 -10.27 2.32 -0.43
CA LYS A 303 -11.22 1.20 -0.53
C LYS A 303 -12.55 1.63 -1.13
N ILE A 304 -13.10 2.77 -0.69
CA ILE A 304 -14.36 3.31 -1.23
C ILE A 304 -14.22 3.64 -2.71
N ASN A 305 -13.12 4.26 -3.14
CA ASN A 305 -12.93 4.63 -4.55
C ASN A 305 -12.80 3.38 -5.44
N ILE A 306 -11.99 2.41 -5.02
CA ILE A 306 -11.83 1.13 -5.72
C ILE A 306 -13.17 0.40 -5.86
N ASN A 307 -13.96 0.33 -4.79
CA ASN A 307 -15.27 -0.31 -4.84
C ASN A 307 -16.20 0.36 -5.85
N LYS A 308 -16.22 1.70 -5.92
CA LYS A 308 -16.99 2.42 -6.96
C LYS A 308 -16.52 2.08 -8.37
N THR A 309 -15.21 1.97 -8.59
CA THR A 309 -14.64 1.59 -9.89
C THR A 309 -15.02 0.15 -10.25
N LEU A 310 -15.00 -0.78 -9.28
CA LEU A 310 -15.44 -2.17 -9.46
C LEU A 310 -16.96 -2.27 -9.72
N ASP A 311 -17.79 -1.45 -9.06
CA ASP A 311 -19.23 -1.36 -9.30
C ASP A 311 -19.52 -0.90 -10.74
N ALA A 312 -18.86 0.18 -11.19
CA ALA A 312 -18.99 0.67 -12.56
C ALA A 312 -18.53 -0.38 -13.60
N LEU A 313 -17.48 -1.12 -13.29
CA LEU A 313 -17.01 -2.25 -14.10
C LEU A 313 -18.07 -3.36 -14.20
N GLU A 314 -18.63 -3.77 -13.08
CA GLU A 314 -19.69 -4.78 -13.00
C GLU A 314 -20.92 -4.37 -13.81
N ASP A 315 -21.36 -3.11 -13.69
CA ASP A 315 -22.48 -2.55 -14.45
C ASP A 315 -22.23 -2.64 -15.96
N ILE A 316 -21.05 -2.21 -16.41
CA ILE A 316 -20.65 -2.27 -17.83
C ILE A 316 -20.67 -3.71 -18.35
N TYR A 317 -20.07 -4.65 -17.63
CA TYR A 317 -20.04 -6.05 -18.05
C TYR A 317 -21.41 -6.71 -17.99
N SER A 318 -22.27 -6.32 -17.06
CA SER A 318 -23.66 -6.77 -16.97
C SER A 318 -24.47 -6.28 -18.17
N MET A 319 -24.37 -4.99 -18.52
CA MET A 319 -24.99 -4.43 -19.74
C MET A 319 -24.49 -5.12 -21.01
N LEU A 320 -23.19 -5.41 -21.09
CA LEU A 320 -22.63 -6.19 -22.19
C LEU A 320 -23.27 -7.58 -22.25
N SER A 321 -23.31 -8.29 -21.12
CA SER A 321 -23.86 -9.65 -21.03
C SER A 321 -25.35 -9.71 -21.42
N GLU A 322 -26.17 -8.76 -20.96
CA GLU A 322 -27.60 -8.66 -21.29
C GLU A 322 -27.85 -8.48 -22.79
N ASN A 323 -27.05 -7.63 -23.46
CA ASN A 323 -27.15 -7.45 -24.91
C ASN A 323 -26.84 -8.75 -25.69
N PHE A 324 -26.05 -9.67 -25.13
CA PHE A 324 -25.77 -10.98 -25.74
C PHE A 324 -26.82 -12.04 -25.41
N SER A 325 -27.40 -12.05 -24.21
CA SER A 325 -28.42 -13.03 -23.83
C SER A 325 -29.69 -12.87 -24.68
N MET A 326 -30.10 -11.62 -24.97
CA MET A 326 -31.16 -11.33 -25.94
C MET A 326 -30.83 -11.92 -27.32
N SER A 327 -29.61 -11.68 -27.85
CA SER A 327 -29.22 -12.19 -29.16
C SER A 327 -29.16 -13.72 -29.23
N PHE A 328 -28.79 -14.42 -28.16
CA PHE A 328 -28.70 -15.89 -28.16
C PHE A 328 -30.08 -16.55 -28.22
N SER A 329 -31.05 -16.09 -27.42
CA SER A 329 -32.45 -16.56 -27.52
C SER A 329 -32.99 -16.36 -28.93
N THR A 330 -32.81 -15.16 -29.49
CA THR A 330 -33.29 -14.84 -30.84
C THR A 330 -32.59 -15.68 -31.92
N THR A 331 -31.29 -15.98 -31.79
CA THR A 331 -30.61 -16.87 -32.75
C THR A 331 -31.05 -18.32 -32.64
N LEU A 332 -31.32 -18.82 -31.43
CA LEU A 332 -31.84 -20.17 -31.25
C LEU A 332 -33.26 -20.28 -31.80
N GLU A 333 -34.11 -19.29 -31.52
CA GLU A 333 -35.45 -19.19 -32.10
C GLU A 333 -35.40 -19.16 -33.63
N PHE A 334 -34.45 -18.41 -34.21
CA PHE A 334 -34.26 -18.36 -35.66
C PHE A 334 -33.77 -19.69 -36.23
N ILE A 335 -32.80 -20.36 -35.59
CA ILE A 335 -32.31 -21.68 -36.01
C ILE A 335 -33.43 -22.72 -35.94
N MET A 336 -34.21 -22.72 -34.85
CA MET A 336 -35.35 -23.61 -34.69
C MET A 336 -36.40 -23.37 -35.78
N THR A 337 -36.73 -22.09 -36.04
CA THR A 337 -37.65 -21.70 -37.11
C THR A 337 -37.14 -22.13 -38.49
N PHE A 338 -35.88 -21.86 -38.79
CA PHE A 338 -35.26 -22.23 -40.07
C PHE A 338 -35.21 -23.75 -40.27
N SER A 339 -34.86 -24.51 -39.22
CA SER A 339 -34.86 -25.96 -39.25
C SER A 339 -36.27 -26.51 -39.52
N TRP A 340 -37.29 -25.91 -38.92
CA TRP A 340 -38.69 -26.23 -39.19
C TRP A 340 -39.07 -25.97 -40.67
N PHE A 341 -38.64 -24.84 -41.25
CA PHE A 341 -38.84 -24.55 -42.68
C PHE A 341 -38.14 -25.56 -43.60
N VAL A 342 -36.92 -25.97 -43.28
CA VAL A 342 -36.18 -26.98 -44.08
C VAL A 342 -36.93 -28.32 -44.06
N LEU A 343 -37.43 -28.75 -42.90
CA LEU A 343 -38.24 -29.96 -42.78
C LEU A 343 -39.53 -29.88 -43.60
N LEU A 344 -40.20 -28.72 -43.56
CA LEU A 344 -41.43 -28.49 -44.31
C LEU A 344 -41.19 -28.55 -45.83
N ILE A 345 -40.11 -27.94 -46.32
CA ILE A 345 -39.73 -28.01 -47.75
C ILE A 345 -39.43 -29.46 -48.16
N GLY A 346 -38.68 -30.22 -47.33
CA GLY A 346 -38.40 -31.62 -47.59
C GLY A 346 -39.67 -32.48 -47.67
N TYR A 347 -40.61 -32.25 -46.76
CA TYR A 347 -41.92 -32.92 -46.78
C TYR A 347 -42.72 -32.60 -48.06
N PHE A 348 -42.77 -31.33 -48.47
CA PHE A 348 -43.44 -30.93 -49.71
C PHE A 348 -42.82 -31.60 -50.94
N LEU A 349 -41.50 -31.67 -51.03
CA LEU A 349 -40.82 -32.34 -52.14
C LEU A 349 -41.15 -33.85 -52.20
N LEU A 350 -41.15 -34.53 -51.05
CA LEU A 350 -41.56 -35.94 -50.97
C LEU A 350 -43.02 -36.14 -51.36
N PHE A 351 -43.91 -35.25 -50.91
CA PHE A 351 -45.32 -35.27 -51.24
C PHE A 351 -45.56 -35.12 -52.76
N PHE A 352 -44.88 -34.18 -53.41
CA PHE A 352 -44.97 -34.02 -54.87
C PHE A 352 -44.41 -35.24 -55.61
N LEU A 353 -43.32 -35.84 -55.12
CA LEU A 353 -42.77 -37.07 -55.68
C LEU A 353 -43.74 -38.25 -55.58
N ASP A 354 -44.42 -38.43 -54.44
CA ASP A 354 -45.41 -39.51 -54.26
C ASP A 354 -46.64 -39.31 -55.15
N ILE A 355 -47.08 -38.05 -55.35
CA ILE A 355 -48.15 -37.73 -56.30
C ILE A 355 -47.72 -38.05 -57.75
N PHE A 356 -46.51 -37.67 -58.15
CA PHE A 356 -46.00 -37.93 -59.49
C PHE A 356 -45.71 -39.41 -59.76
N HIS A 357 -45.51 -40.22 -58.71
CA HIS A 357 -45.28 -41.66 -58.85
C HIS A 357 -46.58 -42.48 -58.84
N ARG A 358 -47.69 -41.88 -58.37
CA ARG A 358 -49.03 -42.52 -58.33
C ARG A 358 -49.99 -42.06 -59.43
N GLY A 359 -49.64 -41.04 -60.20
CA GLY A 359 -50.36 -40.62 -61.43
C GLY A 359 -49.67 -41.16 -62.65
#